data_AF-A0A178DW90-F1
#
_entry.id   AF-A0A178DW90-F1
#
_cell.length_a   1.000
_cell.length_b   1.000
_cell.length_c   1.000
_cell.angle_alpha   90.00
_cell.angle_beta   90.00
_cell.angle_gamma   90.00
#
_symmetry.space_group_name_H-M   'P 1'
#
loop_
_entity.id
_entity.type
_entity.pdbx_description
1 polymer ?
#
loop_
_entity_poly.entity_id
_entity_poly.type
_entity_poly.pdbx_seq_one_letter_code
_entity_poly.pdbx_strand_id
1 'polypeptide(L)'
;MGAVVIGKTKTTQFALGERPTADYVDQLAPFNPRGDGYQHPQGSSAGTGAALASYDWLDIATGSDTGGSLATFLGANVSMINANASFNAYANTTLGLPDYIGLTYSNITNYDQYRLLGQPFKQAYVAKFDKAPYWNPQTRSRWERGATLPLSSYETATQRYQTFQAWFRAHLTPSCESSFVLYPMGPGVPDYRDTYTGPPSAIFGAGLPGTQMAVLAGLPDYTVPIGERTYFSRVTERNETLPVSIGIVAAEGCDGMLMDLVAEVAERGVIQEEVKTGLSMY
;
A
#
# COMPACT_ATOMS: atom_id res chain seq x y z
N MET A 1 -5.91 -21.90 17.90
CA MET A 1 -6.71 -20.82 17.29
C MET A 1 -7.88 -21.44 16.55
N GLY A 2 -9.12 -21.03 16.87
CA GLY A 2 -10.36 -21.61 16.32
C GLY A 2 -10.97 -20.80 15.16
N ALA A 3 -10.15 -20.09 14.38
CA ALA A 3 -10.61 -19.28 13.26
C ALA A 3 -11.19 -20.17 12.15
N VAL A 4 -12.30 -19.74 11.54
CA VAL A 4 -12.96 -20.46 10.44
C VAL A 4 -12.65 -19.75 9.12
N VAL A 5 -12.03 -20.46 8.18
CA VAL A 5 -11.78 -19.94 6.83
C VAL A 5 -13.07 -20.01 6.02
N ILE A 6 -13.67 -18.86 5.76
CA ILE A 6 -14.97 -18.74 5.09
C ILE A 6 -14.88 -18.56 3.56
N GLY A 7 -13.71 -18.19 3.02
CA GLY A 7 -13.60 -17.89 1.58
C GLY A 7 -12.30 -17.22 1.15
N LYS A 8 -12.30 -16.73 -0.10
CA LYS A 8 -11.18 -16.04 -0.75
C LYS A 8 -11.67 -14.68 -1.24
N THR A 9 -10.89 -13.63 -0.98
CA THR A 9 -11.18 -12.27 -1.45
C THR A 9 -10.52 -12.00 -2.80
N LYS A 10 -11.09 -11.06 -3.57
CA LYS A 10 -10.52 -10.63 -4.85
C LYS A 10 -9.21 -9.87 -4.62
N THR A 11 -8.23 -10.12 -5.47
CA THR A 11 -6.97 -9.37 -5.56
C THR A 11 -6.78 -8.86 -6.98
N THR A 12 -6.02 -7.79 -7.15
CA THR A 12 -5.54 -7.37 -8.46
C THR A 12 -4.63 -8.44 -9.06
N GLN A 13 -4.63 -8.65 -10.38
CA GLN A 13 -3.80 -9.69 -11.01
C GLN A 13 -2.33 -9.58 -10.55
N PHE A 14 -1.85 -10.64 -9.88
CA PHE A 14 -0.51 -10.75 -9.29
C PHE A 14 -0.08 -9.61 -8.38
N ALA A 15 -1.04 -8.96 -7.71
CA ALA A 15 -0.78 -7.81 -6.85
C ALA A 15 -0.08 -6.62 -7.56
N LEU A 16 -0.28 -6.48 -8.87
CA LEU A 16 0.37 -5.43 -9.66
C LEU A 16 -0.38 -4.10 -9.73
N GLY A 17 -1.41 -3.91 -8.91
CA GLY A 17 -2.23 -2.72 -8.93
C GLY A 17 -3.06 -2.64 -10.21
N GLU A 18 -4.35 -2.40 -10.06
CA GLU A 18 -5.30 -2.31 -11.16
C GLU A 18 -6.27 -1.18 -10.84
N ARG A 19 -6.71 -0.45 -11.86
CA ARG A 19 -7.79 0.53 -11.73
C ARG A 19 -9.06 0.05 -12.43
N PRO A 20 -10.23 0.15 -11.78
CA PRO A 20 -11.49 0.14 -12.49
C PRO A 20 -11.63 1.43 -13.33
N THR A 21 -12.27 1.43 -14.49
CA THR A 21 -12.81 0.27 -15.25
C THR A 21 -11.79 -0.33 -16.23
N ALA A 22 -10.51 0.07 -16.14
CA ALA A 22 -9.51 -0.18 -17.15
C ALA A 22 -8.84 -1.57 -17.07
N ASP A 23 -8.28 -1.92 -15.91
CA ASP A 23 -7.37 -3.06 -15.79
C ASP A 23 -8.06 -4.37 -15.37
N TYR A 24 -9.28 -4.25 -14.85
CA TYR A 24 -10.14 -5.33 -14.39
C TYR A 24 -10.87 -6.00 -15.58
N VAL A 25 -10.13 -6.77 -16.39
CA VAL A 25 -10.63 -7.35 -17.65
C VAL A 25 -11.47 -8.61 -17.45
N ASP A 26 -10.93 -9.60 -16.72
CA ASP A 26 -11.58 -10.91 -16.55
C ASP A 26 -12.61 -10.93 -15.40
N GLN A 27 -12.62 -9.88 -14.58
CA GLN A 27 -13.44 -9.79 -13.37
C GLN A 27 -13.80 -8.33 -13.10
N LEU A 28 -14.97 -8.10 -12.50
CA LEU A 28 -15.30 -6.77 -11.98
C LEU A 28 -14.53 -6.48 -10.69
N ALA A 29 -13.96 -5.28 -10.61
CA ALA A 29 -13.39 -4.75 -9.38
C ALA A 29 -14.42 -4.77 -8.23
N PRO A 30 -14.01 -5.07 -6.99
CA PRO A 30 -14.85 -4.89 -5.81
C PRO A 30 -15.49 -3.50 -5.77
N PHE A 31 -16.64 -3.40 -5.11
CA PHE A 31 -17.24 -2.10 -4.80
C PHE A 31 -16.69 -1.64 -3.45
N ASN A 32 -16.27 -0.37 -3.38
CA ASN A 32 -16.01 0.25 -2.10
C ASN A 32 -17.37 0.58 -1.46
N PRO A 33 -17.74 -0.01 -0.30
CA PRO A 33 -19.03 0.25 0.31
C PRO A 33 -19.13 1.64 0.96
N ARG A 34 -18.02 2.37 1.09
CA ARG A 34 -17.98 3.69 1.75
C ARG A 34 -18.49 4.81 0.85
N GLY A 35 -19.04 5.83 1.48
CA GLY A 35 -19.54 7.04 0.82
C GLY A 35 -20.64 6.72 -0.17
N ASP A 36 -20.40 7.03 -1.45
CA ASP A 36 -21.39 6.85 -2.51
C ASP A 36 -21.43 5.43 -3.11
N GLY A 37 -20.52 4.54 -2.74
CA GLY A 37 -20.45 3.20 -3.31
C GLY A 37 -19.69 3.10 -4.65
N TYR A 38 -19.20 4.22 -5.17
CA TYR A 38 -18.56 4.32 -6.50
C TYR A 38 -17.09 4.76 -6.44
N GLN A 39 -16.50 4.74 -5.25
CA GLN A 39 -15.06 4.92 -5.09
C GLN A 39 -14.28 3.68 -5.54
N HIS A 40 -13.07 3.91 -6.01
CA HIS A 40 -12.06 2.91 -6.28
C HIS A 40 -11.68 2.21 -4.97
N PRO A 41 -11.79 0.86 -4.86
CA PRO A 41 -11.42 0.12 -3.66
C PRO A 41 -9.90 0.02 -3.43
N GLN A 42 -9.08 0.64 -4.29
CA GLN A 42 -7.63 0.48 -4.35
C GLN A 42 -7.21 -0.99 -4.50
N GLY A 43 -5.94 -1.30 -4.24
CA GLY A 43 -5.39 -2.65 -4.40
C GLY A 43 -3.98 -2.75 -3.78
N SER A 44 -3.38 -3.93 -3.77
CA SER A 44 -3.82 -5.16 -4.43
C SER A 44 -4.91 -5.93 -3.70
N SER A 45 -5.01 -5.75 -2.38
CA SER A 45 -5.96 -6.45 -1.50
C SER A 45 -7.38 -5.86 -1.54
N ALA A 46 -7.86 -5.49 -2.73
CA ALA A 46 -9.10 -4.76 -2.96
C ALA A 46 -10.33 -5.44 -2.34
N GLY A 47 -10.43 -6.77 -2.50
CA GLY A 47 -11.54 -7.55 -1.97
C GLY A 47 -11.50 -7.71 -0.46
N THR A 48 -10.30 -7.70 0.15
CA THR A 48 -10.11 -7.78 1.60
C THR A 48 -10.67 -6.53 2.27
N GLY A 49 -10.26 -5.34 1.81
CA GLY A 49 -10.77 -4.07 2.35
C GLY A 49 -12.27 -3.90 2.11
N ALA A 50 -12.76 -4.23 0.91
CA ALA A 50 -14.19 -4.15 0.60
C ALA A 50 -15.04 -5.11 1.43
N ALA A 51 -14.58 -6.34 1.66
CA ALA A 51 -15.33 -7.34 2.43
C ALA A 51 -15.45 -6.94 3.91
N LEU A 52 -14.35 -6.56 4.55
CA LEU A 52 -14.36 -6.10 5.95
C LEU A 52 -15.25 -4.87 6.13
N ALA A 53 -15.24 -3.95 5.16
CA ALA A 53 -16.10 -2.78 5.23
C ALA A 53 -17.59 -3.07 4.92
N SER A 54 -17.94 -4.25 4.40
CA SER A 54 -19.32 -4.58 3.98
C SER A 54 -20.01 -5.58 4.90
N TYR A 55 -19.27 -6.52 5.51
CA TYR A 55 -19.83 -7.66 6.22
C TYR A 55 -19.51 -7.58 7.70
N ASP A 56 -20.52 -7.35 8.53
CA ASP A 56 -20.42 -7.26 9.99
C ASP A 56 -20.02 -8.59 10.65
N TRP A 57 -20.36 -9.71 10.00
CA TRP A 57 -20.01 -11.06 10.45
C TRP A 57 -18.57 -11.49 10.10
N LEU A 58 -17.78 -10.64 9.42
CA LEU A 58 -16.40 -10.94 9.05
C LEU A 58 -15.42 -10.21 9.98
N ASP A 59 -14.78 -10.96 10.88
CA ASP A 59 -13.86 -10.37 11.88
C ASP A 59 -12.50 -9.97 11.30
N ILE A 60 -11.93 -10.83 10.43
CA ILE A 60 -10.54 -10.71 9.96
C ILE A 60 -10.47 -11.10 8.48
N ALA A 61 -9.72 -10.31 7.70
CA ALA A 61 -9.33 -10.68 6.35
C ALA A 61 -7.84 -10.37 6.14
N THR A 62 -7.15 -11.21 5.37
CA THR A 62 -5.72 -11.10 5.13
C THR A 62 -5.41 -10.60 3.72
N GLY A 63 -4.25 -9.98 3.55
CA GLY A 63 -3.77 -9.41 2.30
C GLY A 63 -2.25 -9.23 2.32
N SER A 64 -1.68 -8.77 1.21
CA SER A 64 -0.27 -8.35 1.13
C SER A 64 -0.21 -6.84 0.97
N ASP A 65 0.80 -6.19 1.55
CA ASP A 65 0.97 -4.74 1.49
C ASP A 65 2.34 -4.32 0.96
N THR A 66 2.34 -3.14 0.33
CA THR A 66 3.50 -2.36 -0.07
C THR A 66 3.38 -0.85 0.37
N GLY A 67 2.62 -0.49 1.43
CA GLY A 67 2.13 0.89 1.78
C GLY A 67 1.46 1.33 3.16
N GLY A 68 1.70 2.51 3.84
CA GLY A 68 0.80 3.28 4.85
C GLY A 68 1.25 4.17 6.14
N SER A 69 0.61 5.33 6.59
CA SER A 69 0.94 6.10 7.92
C SER A 69 0.05 7.26 8.59
N LEU A 70 0.33 7.88 9.85
CA LEU A 70 -0.23 9.04 10.74
C LEU A 70 0.63 9.60 11.90
N ALA A 71 0.58 10.92 12.24
CA ALA A 71 0.94 11.51 13.57
C ALA A 71 -0.14 12.33 14.30
N THR A 72 -0.61 11.98 15.51
CA THR A 72 -1.05 13.01 16.52
C THR A 72 -1.17 12.54 17.99
N PHE A 73 -1.18 11.25 18.34
CA PHE A 73 -1.55 10.83 19.71
C PHE A 73 -0.43 10.84 20.78
N LEU A 74 0.82 10.59 20.39
CA LEU A 74 1.84 10.00 21.28
C LEU A 74 2.31 10.84 22.49
N GLY A 75 1.83 12.07 22.69
CA GLY A 75 2.45 12.99 23.66
C GLY A 75 3.94 13.24 23.40
N ALA A 76 4.42 12.80 22.23
CA ALA A 76 5.79 12.88 21.78
C ALA A 76 6.04 14.28 21.23
N ASN A 77 7.28 14.74 21.37
CA ASN A 77 7.69 16.00 20.76
C ASN A 77 7.68 15.83 19.23
N VAL A 78 6.78 16.53 18.54
CA VAL A 78 6.74 16.52 17.07
C VAL A 78 7.91 17.37 16.57
N SER A 79 8.95 16.69 16.08
CA SER A 79 10.07 17.36 15.44
C SER A 79 9.94 17.29 13.93
N MET A 80 9.99 18.46 13.27
CA MET A 80 10.09 18.52 11.83
C MET A 80 11.52 18.15 11.42
N ILE A 81 11.67 17.00 10.77
CA ILE A 81 12.96 16.56 10.23
C ILE A 81 13.08 16.96 8.76
N ASN A 82 14.25 17.48 8.38
CA ASN A 82 14.60 17.56 6.97
C ASN A 82 15.19 16.20 6.54
N ALA A 83 14.30 15.30 6.10
CA ALA A 83 14.66 13.95 5.70
C ALA A 83 15.74 13.91 4.61
N ASN A 84 15.70 14.84 3.64
CA ASN A 84 16.74 14.95 2.61
C ASN A 84 18.10 15.32 3.21
N ALA A 85 18.16 16.32 4.08
CA ALA A 85 19.43 16.73 4.69
C ALA A 85 20.04 15.61 5.56
N SER A 86 19.20 14.94 6.37
CA SER A 86 19.64 13.79 7.18
C SER A 86 20.13 12.64 6.31
N PHE A 87 19.37 12.29 5.26
CA PHE A 87 19.74 11.22 4.33
C PHE A 87 21.02 11.55 3.56
N ASN A 88 21.16 12.78 3.05
CA ASN A 88 22.33 13.24 2.32
C ASN A 88 23.60 13.13 3.14
N ALA A 89 23.52 13.50 4.42
CA ALA A 89 24.63 13.36 5.37
C ALA A 89 25.00 11.88 5.60
N TYR A 90 23.99 10.99 5.72
CA TYR A 90 24.22 9.56 5.94
C TYR A 90 24.78 8.85 4.71
N ALA A 91 24.16 9.05 3.54
CA ALA A 91 24.49 8.36 2.30
C ALA A 91 25.62 9.03 1.51
N ASN A 92 26.19 10.12 2.04
CA ASN A 92 27.21 10.96 1.38
C ASN A 92 26.81 11.31 -0.06
N THR A 93 25.61 11.87 -0.22
CA THR A 93 25.02 12.22 -1.51
C THR A 93 24.45 13.62 -1.52
N THR A 94 24.31 14.20 -2.70
CA THR A 94 23.59 15.47 -2.92
C THR A 94 22.19 15.25 -3.48
N LEU A 95 21.83 14.02 -3.85
CA LEU A 95 20.51 13.68 -4.37
C LEU A 95 19.47 13.69 -3.26
N GLY A 96 18.33 14.36 -3.48
CA GLY A 96 17.19 14.20 -2.58
C GLY A 96 16.72 12.74 -2.54
N LEU A 97 16.08 12.33 -1.43
CA LEU A 97 15.52 10.99 -1.24
C LEU A 97 14.69 10.50 -2.44
N PRO A 98 13.79 11.32 -3.06
CA PRO A 98 13.07 10.91 -4.27
C PRO A 98 13.98 10.52 -5.44
N ASP A 99 15.04 11.30 -5.70
CA ASP A 99 15.95 11.07 -6.81
C ASP A 99 16.92 9.91 -6.53
N TYR A 100 17.34 9.79 -5.27
CA TYR A 100 18.18 8.68 -4.81
C TYR A 100 17.43 7.35 -4.90
N ILE A 101 16.19 7.28 -4.38
CA ILE A 101 15.35 6.08 -4.51
C ILE A 101 15.00 5.85 -5.98
N GLY A 102 14.60 6.88 -6.72
CA GLY A 102 14.34 6.83 -8.15
C GLY A 102 13.43 5.65 -8.53
N LEU A 103 13.92 4.77 -9.41
CA LEU A 103 13.18 3.60 -9.89
C LEU A 103 13.36 2.34 -9.02
N THR A 104 13.91 2.45 -7.81
CA THR A 104 14.30 1.30 -6.99
C THR A 104 13.16 0.30 -6.81
N TYR A 105 11.99 0.76 -6.34
CA TYR A 105 10.82 -0.11 -6.17
C TYR A 105 10.41 -0.78 -7.48
N SER A 106 10.30 0.01 -8.56
CA SER A 106 9.88 -0.50 -9.87
C SER A 106 10.89 -1.47 -10.50
N ASN A 107 12.18 -1.29 -10.24
CA ASN A 107 13.23 -2.18 -10.72
C ASN A 107 13.15 -3.52 -10.02
N ILE A 108 13.11 -3.53 -8.69
CA ILE A 108 13.03 -4.75 -7.89
C ILE A 108 11.76 -5.52 -8.23
N THR A 109 10.59 -4.87 -8.11
CA THR A 109 9.31 -5.54 -8.33
C THR A 109 9.13 -6.08 -9.74
N ASN A 110 9.48 -5.32 -10.79
CA ASN A 110 9.39 -5.84 -12.16
C ASN A 110 10.40 -6.97 -12.42
N TYR A 111 11.62 -6.86 -11.88
CA TYR A 111 12.69 -7.85 -12.09
C TYR A 111 12.31 -9.20 -11.47
N ASP A 112 11.97 -9.18 -10.17
CA ASP A 112 11.68 -10.36 -9.38
C ASP A 112 10.33 -10.96 -9.73
N GLN A 113 9.27 -10.16 -9.84
CA GLN A 113 7.96 -10.73 -10.17
C GLN A 113 7.96 -11.40 -11.54
N TYR A 114 8.65 -10.83 -12.54
CA TYR A 114 8.73 -11.52 -13.82
C TYR A 114 9.54 -12.81 -13.73
N ARG A 115 10.72 -12.81 -13.09
CA ARG A 115 11.59 -13.99 -13.06
C ARG A 115 11.10 -15.09 -12.12
N LEU A 116 10.58 -14.72 -10.96
CA LEU A 116 10.15 -15.66 -9.92
C LEU A 116 8.72 -16.15 -10.14
N LEU A 117 7.88 -15.38 -10.83
CA LEU A 117 6.47 -15.72 -11.03
C LEU A 117 6.06 -15.71 -12.50
N GLY A 118 6.22 -14.60 -13.22
CA GLY A 118 5.65 -14.43 -14.56
C GLY A 118 6.22 -15.39 -15.61
N GLN A 119 7.54 -15.57 -15.64
CA GLN A 119 8.26 -16.46 -16.54
C GLN A 119 7.93 -17.94 -16.25
N PRO A 120 8.09 -18.47 -15.02
CA PRO A 120 7.77 -19.87 -14.74
C PRO A 120 6.27 -20.16 -14.94
N PHE A 121 5.38 -19.22 -14.56
CA PHE A 121 3.95 -19.38 -14.83
C PHE A 121 3.65 -19.45 -16.32
N LYS A 122 4.21 -18.54 -17.14
CA LYS A 122 4.00 -18.53 -18.59
C LYS A 122 4.46 -19.85 -19.21
N GLN A 123 5.63 -20.35 -18.81
CA GLN A 123 6.17 -21.63 -19.28
C GLN A 123 5.24 -22.80 -18.94
N ALA A 124 4.80 -22.89 -17.67
CA ALA A 124 3.87 -23.93 -17.23
C ALA A 124 2.51 -23.85 -17.93
N TYR A 125 2.00 -22.65 -18.16
CA TYR A 125 0.73 -22.42 -18.84
C TYR A 125 0.81 -22.84 -20.32
N VAL A 126 1.87 -22.46 -21.04
CA VAL A 126 2.10 -22.87 -22.43
C VAL A 126 2.24 -24.39 -22.54
N ALA A 127 3.02 -25.02 -21.64
CA ALA A 127 3.18 -26.47 -21.64
C ALA A 127 1.85 -27.22 -21.43
N LYS A 128 0.91 -26.64 -20.67
CA LYS A 128 -0.38 -27.25 -20.35
C LYS A 128 -1.46 -26.97 -21.39
N PHE A 129 -1.47 -25.77 -21.99
CA PHE A 129 -2.59 -25.27 -22.78
C PHE A 129 -2.22 -24.90 -24.23
N ASP A 130 -0.96 -25.08 -24.63
CA ASP A 130 -0.43 -24.77 -25.97
C ASP A 130 -0.71 -23.32 -26.44
N LYS A 131 -0.82 -22.40 -25.48
CA LYS A 131 -1.03 -20.97 -25.72
C LYS A 131 -0.46 -20.13 -24.59
N ALA A 132 -0.21 -18.85 -24.86
CA ALA A 132 0.18 -17.92 -23.80
C ALA A 132 -1.02 -17.60 -22.88
N PRO A 133 -0.79 -17.38 -21.57
CA PRO A 133 -1.82 -16.85 -20.68
C PRO A 133 -2.16 -15.40 -21.06
N TYR A 134 -3.38 -14.99 -20.74
CA TYR A 134 -3.77 -13.59 -20.84
C TYR A 134 -3.20 -12.79 -19.67
N TRP A 135 -2.49 -11.71 -20.00
CA TRP A 135 -2.12 -10.66 -19.05
C TRP A 135 -2.98 -9.45 -19.31
N ASN A 136 -3.56 -8.89 -18.24
CA ASN A 136 -4.20 -7.58 -18.33
C ASN A 136 -3.15 -6.55 -18.82
N PRO A 137 -3.58 -5.41 -19.39
CA PRO A 137 -2.66 -4.44 -19.95
C PRO A 137 -1.59 -3.91 -18.98
N GLN A 138 -1.93 -3.75 -17.69
CA GLN A 138 -1.03 -3.25 -16.65
C GLN A 138 0.02 -4.27 -16.22
N THR A 139 -0.35 -5.54 -16.02
CA THR A 139 0.55 -6.66 -15.79
C THR A 139 1.48 -6.86 -16.98
N ARG A 140 0.93 -6.83 -18.20
CA ARG A 140 1.70 -6.99 -19.44
C ARG A 140 2.80 -5.93 -19.55
N SER A 141 2.44 -4.66 -19.39
CA SER A 141 3.38 -3.53 -19.47
C SER A 141 4.55 -3.68 -18.48
N ARG A 142 4.25 -4.10 -17.24
CA ARG A 142 5.25 -4.32 -16.18
C ARG A 142 6.13 -5.53 -16.44
N TRP A 143 5.57 -6.63 -16.92
CA TRP A 143 6.33 -7.86 -17.18
C TRP A 143 7.13 -7.82 -18.48
N GLU A 144 6.68 -7.09 -19.51
CA GLU A 144 7.50 -6.80 -20.69
C GLU A 144 8.76 -6.01 -20.32
N ARG A 145 8.62 -5.03 -19.41
CA ARG A 145 9.76 -4.35 -18.80
C ARG A 145 10.60 -5.31 -17.94
N GLY A 146 9.97 -6.11 -17.08
CA GLY A 146 10.65 -7.09 -16.24
C GLY A 146 11.52 -8.05 -17.05
N ALA A 147 11.04 -8.49 -18.21
CA ALA A 147 11.75 -9.38 -19.12
C ALA A 147 13.01 -8.76 -19.74
N THR A 148 13.02 -7.45 -19.94
CA THR A 148 14.12 -6.71 -20.59
C THR A 148 15.02 -5.95 -19.60
N LEU A 149 14.64 -5.91 -18.32
CA LEU A 149 15.38 -5.16 -17.31
C LEU A 149 16.77 -5.78 -17.05
N PRO A 150 17.87 -5.01 -17.18
CA PRO A 150 19.21 -5.51 -16.92
C PRO A 150 19.42 -5.88 -15.44
N LEU A 151 20.25 -6.90 -15.18
CA LEU A 151 20.65 -7.27 -13.81
C LEU A 151 21.27 -6.08 -13.06
N SER A 152 22.08 -5.26 -13.72
CA SER A 152 22.68 -4.06 -13.10
C SER A 152 21.66 -3.05 -12.59
N SER A 153 20.49 -2.95 -13.22
CA SER A 153 19.40 -2.08 -12.76
C SER A 153 18.74 -2.62 -11.49
N TYR A 154 18.66 -3.95 -11.36
CA TYR A 154 18.20 -4.62 -10.15
C TYR A 154 19.24 -4.47 -9.03
N GLU A 155 20.51 -4.75 -9.28
CA GLU A 155 21.59 -4.63 -8.29
C GLU A 155 21.73 -3.20 -7.76
N THR A 156 21.67 -2.19 -8.64
CA THR A 156 21.68 -0.78 -8.25
C THR A 156 20.48 -0.42 -7.39
N ALA A 157 19.29 -0.91 -7.76
CA ALA A 157 18.07 -0.71 -6.97
C ALA A 157 18.21 -1.37 -5.59
N THR A 158 18.74 -2.59 -5.55
CA THR A 158 18.96 -3.33 -4.30
C THR A 158 19.88 -2.57 -3.36
N GLN A 159 21.01 -2.06 -3.86
CA GLN A 159 21.94 -1.24 -3.09
C GLN A 159 21.28 0.05 -2.55
N ARG A 160 20.48 0.72 -3.39
CA ARG A 160 19.77 1.95 -3.00
C ARG A 160 18.73 1.68 -1.91
N TYR A 161 17.95 0.61 -2.03
CA TYR A 161 16.97 0.24 -1.00
C TYR A 161 17.68 -0.08 0.32
N GLN A 162 18.77 -0.85 0.30
CA GLN A 162 19.51 -1.20 1.52
C GLN A 162 20.08 0.04 2.23
N THR A 163 20.60 1.00 1.46
CA THR A 163 21.08 2.28 2.01
C THR A 163 19.95 3.07 2.66
N PHE A 164 18.78 3.14 2.00
CA PHE A 164 17.59 3.76 2.57
C PHE A 164 17.10 3.04 3.84
N GLN A 165 17.02 1.71 3.80
CA GLN A 165 16.62 0.88 4.94
C GLN A 165 17.51 1.16 6.16
N ALA A 166 18.82 1.11 5.97
CA ALA A 166 19.78 1.34 7.05
C ALA A 166 19.67 2.76 7.63
N TRP A 167 19.53 3.78 6.77
CA TRP A 167 19.30 5.15 7.22
C TRP A 167 17.99 5.29 8.01
N PHE A 168 16.88 4.80 7.45
CA PHE A 168 15.54 4.96 8.02
C PHE A 168 15.48 4.31 9.41
N ARG A 169 15.97 3.06 9.51
CA ARG A 169 16.06 2.34 10.78
C ARG A 169 16.93 3.08 11.79
N ALA A 170 18.10 3.58 11.40
CA ALA A 170 19.01 4.23 12.33
C ALA A 170 18.55 5.62 12.80
N HIS A 171 17.84 6.38 11.96
CA HIS A 171 17.56 7.80 12.23
C HIS A 171 16.10 8.09 12.54
N LEU A 172 15.16 7.30 12.00
CA LEU A 172 13.73 7.56 12.13
C LEU A 172 13.02 6.58 13.06
N THR A 173 13.49 5.34 13.12
CA THR A 173 12.91 4.28 13.96
C THR A 173 13.99 3.41 14.62
N PRO A 174 14.90 3.97 15.44
CA PRO A 174 16.03 3.23 16.01
C PRO A 174 15.64 2.18 17.07
N SER A 175 14.54 2.38 17.81
CA SER A 175 14.03 1.39 18.76
C SER A 175 12.51 1.50 18.93
N CYS A 176 11.92 0.55 19.67
CA CYS A 176 10.49 0.54 19.98
C CYS A 176 10.06 1.75 20.84
N GLU A 177 10.98 2.31 21.63
CA GLU A 177 10.72 3.38 22.59
C GLU A 177 11.10 4.77 22.07
N SER A 178 11.74 4.87 20.91
CA SER A 178 12.33 6.13 20.44
C SER A 178 11.33 7.00 19.69
N SER A 179 10.71 6.45 18.64
CA SER A 179 10.01 7.23 17.64
C SER A 179 9.19 6.34 16.70
N PHE A 180 8.13 6.93 16.18
CA PHE A 180 7.29 6.35 15.14
C PHE A 180 7.28 7.27 13.93
N VAL A 181 7.08 6.71 12.74
CA VAL A 181 6.92 7.47 11.50
C VAL A 181 5.49 7.42 10.99
N LEU A 182 5.06 8.61 10.59
CA LEU A 182 3.71 9.10 10.67
C LEU A 182 3.46 10.00 9.42
N TYR A 183 2.58 9.59 8.49
CA TYR A 183 2.25 10.14 7.16
C TYR A 183 0.72 10.06 6.93
N PRO A 184 0.16 10.29 5.74
CA PRO A 184 -1.26 9.99 5.48
C PRO A 184 -1.44 8.75 4.60
N MET A 185 -2.35 7.83 4.96
CA MET A 185 -2.66 6.64 4.14
C MET A 185 -3.89 6.86 3.23
N GLY A 186 -4.99 7.31 3.81
CA GLY A 186 -6.24 7.61 3.11
C GLY A 186 -6.69 9.02 3.45
N PRO A 187 -6.49 10.04 2.60
CA PRO A 187 -6.82 11.43 2.94
C PRO A 187 -8.32 11.77 2.82
N GLY A 188 -9.20 10.79 2.64
CA GLY A 188 -10.63 10.99 2.41
C GLY A 188 -10.94 11.80 1.15
N VAL A 189 -10.15 11.62 0.08
CA VAL A 189 -10.33 12.29 -1.21
C VAL A 189 -11.01 11.32 -2.19
N PRO A 190 -12.02 11.76 -2.96
CA PRO A 190 -12.67 10.91 -3.94
C PRO A 190 -11.70 10.40 -5.02
N ASP A 191 -11.73 9.09 -5.28
CA ASP A 191 -11.08 8.41 -6.40
C ASP A 191 -12.16 7.56 -7.06
N TYR A 192 -12.83 8.09 -8.09
CA TYR A 192 -14.00 7.42 -8.65
C TYR A 192 -13.62 6.26 -9.58
N ARG A 193 -14.36 5.15 -9.47
CA ARG A 193 -14.11 3.92 -10.24
C ARG A 193 -14.41 4.00 -11.74
N ASP A 194 -15.12 5.03 -12.18
CA ASP A 194 -15.46 5.34 -13.57
C ASP A 194 -14.55 6.43 -14.17
N THR A 195 -13.46 6.78 -13.48
CA THR A 195 -12.45 7.69 -14.01
C THR A 195 -11.65 7.00 -15.12
N TYR A 196 -11.69 7.55 -16.33
CA TYR A 196 -10.85 7.07 -17.44
C TYR A 196 -9.39 7.43 -17.21
N THR A 197 -8.51 6.44 -17.35
CA THR A 197 -7.06 6.61 -17.18
C THR A 197 -6.32 6.57 -18.52
N GLY A 198 -5.08 7.05 -18.51
CA GLY A 198 -4.17 6.87 -19.64
C GLY A 198 -3.72 5.40 -19.81
N PRO A 199 -2.91 5.12 -20.84
CA PRO A 199 -2.36 3.78 -21.07
C PRO A 199 -1.56 3.25 -19.86
N PRO A 200 -1.49 1.92 -19.67
CA PRO A 200 -0.78 1.34 -18.53
C PRO A 200 0.71 1.69 -18.51
N SER A 201 1.23 1.97 -17.31
CA SER A 201 2.64 2.34 -17.11
C SER A 201 3.47 1.13 -16.69
N ALA A 202 4.66 0.99 -17.29
CA ALA A 202 5.64 -0.02 -16.86
C ALA A 202 6.38 0.38 -15.57
N ILE A 203 6.29 1.67 -15.18
CA ILE A 203 6.91 2.23 -13.99
C ILE A 203 5.84 2.48 -12.92
N PHE A 204 6.12 2.03 -11.70
CA PHE A 204 5.29 2.25 -10.53
C PHE A 204 6.18 2.53 -9.30
N GLY A 205 5.78 3.49 -8.46
CA GLY A 205 6.55 3.84 -7.27
C GLY A 205 7.87 4.57 -7.54
N ALA A 206 7.92 5.41 -8.58
CA ALA A 206 9.12 6.22 -8.84
C ALA A 206 9.23 7.38 -7.84
N GLY A 207 10.34 7.45 -7.11
CA GLY A 207 10.72 8.58 -6.26
C GLY A 207 9.83 8.86 -5.05
N LEU A 208 8.82 8.04 -4.77
CA LEU A 208 7.93 8.22 -3.63
C LEU A 208 8.23 7.16 -2.57
N PRO A 209 8.89 7.52 -1.46
CA PRO A 209 8.90 6.66 -0.29
C PRO A 209 7.55 6.65 0.44
N GLY A 210 6.54 7.44 0.01
CA GLY A 210 5.23 7.62 0.68
C GLY A 210 4.67 6.37 1.35
N THR A 211 3.81 5.61 0.69
CA THR A 211 3.34 4.35 1.27
C THR A 211 4.49 3.31 1.32
N GLN A 212 5.43 3.37 0.39
CA GLN A 212 6.47 2.33 0.22
C GLN A 212 7.56 2.30 1.31
N MET A 213 7.63 3.29 2.21
CA MET A 213 8.76 3.43 3.12
C MET A 213 8.89 2.27 4.09
N ALA A 214 7.79 1.81 4.69
CA ALA A 214 7.85 0.69 5.63
C ALA A 214 8.30 -0.59 4.94
N VAL A 215 7.89 -0.79 3.69
CA VAL A 215 8.27 -1.97 2.91
C VAL A 215 9.72 -1.90 2.46
N LEU A 216 10.19 -0.74 1.99
CA LEU A 216 11.61 -0.55 1.66
C LEU A 216 12.49 -0.61 2.92
N ALA A 217 11.99 -0.17 4.07
CA ALA A 217 12.71 -0.26 5.34
C ALA A 217 12.54 -1.62 6.02
N GLY A 218 11.65 -2.50 5.57
CA GLY A 218 11.32 -3.76 6.23
C GLY A 218 10.86 -3.54 7.68
N LEU A 219 9.87 -2.69 7.88
CA LEU A 219 9.38 -2.26 9.19
C LEU A 219 7.89 -2.59 9.37
N PRO A 220 7.43 -2.83 10.61
CA PRO A 220 6.01 -2.94 10.90
C PRO A 220 5.28 -1.61 10.62
N ASP A 221 4.10 -1.72 10.01
CA ASP A 221 3.23 -0.61 9.62
C ASP A 221 1.77 -0.98 9.90
N TYR A 222 1.04 -0.13 10.65
CA TYR A 222 -0.33 -0.39 11.05
C TYR A 222 -1.28 0.75 10.68
N THR A 223 -2.25 0.48 9.79
CA THR A 223 -3.26 1.47 9.37
C THR A 223 -4.52 1.47 10.21
N VAL A 224 -4.80 2.62 10.85
CA VAL A 224 -6.06 2.87 11.57
C VAL A 224 -6.84 4.05 10.96
N PRO A 225 -8.18 4.00 10.98
CA PRO A 225 -8.99 5.17 10.67
C PRO A 225 -8.98 6.17 11.85
N ILE A 226 -9.02 7.46 11.53
CA ILE A 226 -9.04 8.54 12.53
C ILE A 226 -10.23 9.47 12.41
N GLY A 227 -11.04 9.28 11.38
CA GLY A 227 -12.12 10.19 11.12
C GLY A 227 -12.75 9.96 9.76
N GLU A 228 -13.67 10.84 9.44
CA GLU A 228 -14.26 10.93 8.13
C GLU A 228 -14.19 12.35 7.62
N ARG A 229 -14.10 12.48 6.30
CA ARG A 229 -14.16 13.76 5.61
C ARG A 229 -15.39 13.78 4.72
N THR A 230 -16.19 14.83 4.86
CA THR A 230 -17.31 15.10 3.96
C THR A 230 -16.82 15.60 2.61
N TYR A 231 -17.43 15.12 1.55
CA TYR A 231 -17.27 15.61 0.17
C TYR A 231 -18.63 15.64 -0.52
N PHE A 232 -18.76 16.46 -1.55
CA PHE A 232 -19.93 16.43 -2.42
C PHE A 232 -19.75 15.34 -3.47
N SER A 233 -20.59 14.31 -3.42
CA SER A 233 -20.56 13.23 -4.40
C SER A 233 -21.26 13.67 -5.69
N ARG A 234 -20.59 13.48 -6.83
CA ARG A 234 -21.22 13.64 -8.14
C ARG A 234 -22.17 12.50 -8.52
N VAL A 235 -22.14 11.41 -7.75
CA VAL A 235 -22.93 10.21 -8.03
C VAL A 235 -24.27 10.27 -7.31
N THR A 236 -24.27 10.66 -6.03
CA THR A 236 -25.50 10.79 -5.24
C THR A 236 -26.04 12.22 -5.20
N GLU A 237 -25.31 13.19 -5.78
CA GLU A 237 -25.66 14.61 -5.81
C GLU A 237 -25.91 15.21 -4.42
N ARG A 238 -25.25 14.65 -3.40
CA ARG A 238 -25.33 15.11 -2.01
C ARG A 238 -23.98 14.96 -1.32
N ASN A 239 -23.92 15.48 -0.10
CA ASN A 239 -22.77 15.28 0.76
C ASN A 239 -22.71 13.82 1.24
N GLU A 240 -21.56 13.19 1.03
CA GLU A 240 -21.21 11.86 1.51
C GLU A 240 -19.92 11.95 2.33
N THR A 241 -19.53 10.87 3.01
CA THR A 241 -18.28 10.81 3.79
C THR A 241 -17.32 9.77 3.26
N LEU A 242 -16.02 10.03 3.42
CA LEU A 242 -14.96 9.04 3.20
C LEU A 242 -14.07 8.90 4.42
N PRO A 243 -13.58 7.69 4.70
CA PRO A 243 -12.58 7.45 5.72
C PRO A 243 -11.35 8.33 5.53
N VAL A 244 -10.91 8.93 6.63
CA VAL A 244 -9.55 9.44 6.78
C VAL A 244 -8.79 8.44 7.61
N SER A 245 -7.74 7.88 7.01
CA SER A 245 -6.96 6.82 7.61
C SER A 245 -5.49 7.06 7.46
N ILE A 246 -4.78 6.29 8.26
CA ILE A 246 -3.40 6.52 8.50
C ILE A 246 -2.69 5.27 9.02
N GLY A 247 -1.54 4.89 8.49
CA GLY A 247 -0.60 3.90 9.06
C GLY A 247 0.15 4.36 10.31
N ILE A 248 1.08 3.56 10.80
CA ILE A 248 2.00 3.95 11.88
C ILE A 248 3.19 3.04 11.72
N VAL A 249 4.37 3.60 11.42
CA VAL A 249 5.58 2.79 11.21
C VAL A 249 6.39 2.78 12.50
N ALA A 250 6.67 1.59 13.02
CA ALA A 250 7.51 1.38 14.19
C ALA A 250 8.87 0.75 13.81
N ALA A 251 9.77 0.64 14.78
CA ALA A 251 11.07 0.00 14.56
C ALA A 251 10.94 -1.52 14.30
N GLU A 252 12.01 -2.10 13.76
CA GLU A 252 12.05 -3.53 13.43
C GLU A 252 11.80 -4.40 14.67
N GLY A 253 10.87 -5.35 14.56
CA GLY A 253 10.51 -6.26 15.66
C GLY A 253 9.54 -5.68 16.68
N CYS A 254 9.04 -4.45 16.48
CA CYS A 254 8.11 -3.80 17.39
C CYS A 254 6.62 -4.06 17.07
N ASP A 255 6.31 -5.10 16.28
CA ASP A 255 4.95 -5.42 15.82
C ASP A 255 3.94 -5.54 16.96
N GLY A 256 4.29 -6.28 18.03
CA GLY A 256 3.43 -6.45 19.20
C GLY A 256 3.20 -5.15 19.96
N MET A 257 4.28 -4.39 20.19
CA MET A 257 4.20 -3.07 20.84
C MET A 257 3.31 -2.11 20.04
N LEU A 258 3.42 -2.13 18.71
CA LEU A 258 2.61 -1.30 17.85
C LEU A 258 1.12 -1.68 17.92
N MET A 259 0.79 -2.98 17.98
CA MET A 259 -0.58 -3.44 18.16
C MET A 259 -1.14 -3.03 19.54
N ASP A 260 -0.37 -3.23 20.60
CA ASP A 260 -0.76 -2.84 21.96
C ASP A 260 -1.00 -1.33 22.07
N LEU A 261 -0.11 -0.53 21.45
CA LEU A 261 -0.26 0.92 21.35
C LEU A 261 -1.59 1.28 20.68
N VAL A 262 -1.89 0.70 19.50
CA VAL A 262 -3.13 0.97 18.77
C VAL A 262 -4.36 0.64 19.61
N ALA A 263 -4.37 -0.52 20.28
CA ALA A 263 -5.46 -0.90 21.18
C ALA A 263 -5.62 0.10 22.32
N GLU A 264 -4.53 0.52 22.96
CA GLU A 264 -4.57 1.51 24.05
C GLU A 264 -5.03 2.89 23.57
N VAL A 265 -4.66 3.32 22.36
CA VAL A 265 -5.16 4.58 21.74
C VAL A 265 -6.68 4.55 21.61
N ALA A 266 -7.21 3.40 21.20
CA ALA A 266 -8.64 3.16 21.03
C ALA A 266 -9.37 3.12 22.38
N GLU A 267 -8.89 2.35 23.36
CA GLU A 267 -9.46 2.24 24.71
C GLU A 267 -9.53 3.60 25.43
N ARG A 268 -8.55 4.48 25.17
CA ARG A 268 -8.51 5.84 25.72
C ARG A 268 -9.38 6.85 24.94
N GLY A 269 -10.06 6.41 23.89
CA GLY A 269 -11.00 7.21 23.10
C GLY A 269 -10.35 8.25 22.20
N VAL A 270 -9.07 8.10 21.84
CA VAL A 270 -8.41 9.03 20.91
C VAL A 270 -8.70 8.69 19.46
N ILE A 271 -8.73 7.40 19.15
CA ILE A 271 -9.35 6.90 17.94
C ILE A 271 -10.62 6.16 18.34
N GLN A 272 -11.55 6.01 17.41
CA GLN A 272 -12.75 5.22 17.66
C GLN A 272 -12.37 3.76 17.85
N GLU A 273 -12.91 3.16 18.91
CA GLU A 273 -12.67 1.76 19.27
C GLU A 273 -13.36 0.80 18.31
N GLU A 274 -14.59 1.13 17.90
CA GLU A 274 -15.35 0.36 16.92
C GLU A 274 -15.52 1.14 15.62
N VAL A 275 -15.37 0.43 14.51
CA VAL A 275 -15.68 0.94 13.16
C VAL A 275 -16.81 0.13 12.56
N LYS A 276 -17.83 0.82 12.04
CA LYS A 276 -19.01 0.19 11.44
C LYS A 276 -18.76 -0.23 10.00
N THR A 277 -19.47 -1.26 9.55
CA THR A 277 -19.60 -1.59 8.13
C THR A 277 -20.59 -0.65 7.43
N GLY A 278 -20.58 -0.64 6.10
CA GLY A 278 -21.51 0.15 5.28
C GLY A 278 -20.97 1.52 4.87
N LEU A 279 -21.86 2.48 4.62
CA LEU A 279 -21.52 3.75 3.97
C LEU A 279 -20.56 4.64 4.77
N SER A 280 -20.67 4.61 6.10
CA SER A 280 -19.85 5.40 7.03
C SER A 280 -19.26 4.49 8.11
N MET A 281 -18.09 4.87 8.62
CA MET A 281 -17.41 4.18 9.72
C MET A 281 -18.05 4.47 11.09
N TYR A 282 -18.82 5.55 11.24
CA TYR A 282 -19.29 6.05 12.55
C TYR A 282 -20.79 6.32 12.60
#